data_AF-B9TM76-F1
#
_entry.id   AF-B9TM76-F1
#
_cell.length_a   1.000
_cell.length_b   1.000
_cell.length_c   1.000
_cell.angle_alpha   90.00
_cell.angle_beta   90.00
_cell.angle_gamma   90.00
#
_symmetry.space_group_name_H-M   'P 1'
#
loop_
_entity.id
_entity.type
_entity.pdbx_description
1 polymer ?
#
loop_
_entity_poly.entity_id
_entity_poly.type
_entity_poly.pdbx_seq_one_letter_code
_entity_poly.pdbx_strand_id
1 'polypeptide(L)'
;RGEATWDEALLLFLERSGFPEETYHTFSYSPLYDDASRVTGMLCVVTEVTEREIGERRLRVLRDLAAPDVAANGEGRSVAGSCERTCRVLAQNPADVSFAALYLFDAQTQTARRAARSSAQTEAALPLTLSLAAGASPWPVAALLATETSQALADLPQRGIQIAAQPWPDLVQDALVLPLKGATGLAGFLVAGASPRLPLDDKYRDFLDLVAGQISAALADAQAYEAERQRAQALAEIDRAKTVFFSNVSHEFRTPLTLMLGPLQEMADAPETPPTQRARLDLAHRNALRLLKLVNSLLDFSRVEAGREK
;
A
#
# COMPACT_ATOMS: atom_id res chain seq x y z
N ARG A 1 -23.98 39.80 40.22
CA ARG A 1 -24.27 38.41 40.66
C ARG A 1 -23.09 37.56 40.21
N GLY A 2 -22.59 36.66 41.04
CA GLY A 2 -21.66 35.62 40.56
C GLY A 2 -22.47 34.60 39.77
N GLU A 3 -21.95 34.17 38.63
CA GLU A 3 -22.50 33.09 37.80
C GLU A 3 -21.42 32.02 37.66
N ALA A 4 -21.81 30.75 37.60
CA ALA A 4 -20.87 29.68 37.40
C ALA A 4 -20.36 29.70 35.95
N THR A 5 -19.05 29.53 35.76
CA THR A 5 -18.41 29.43 34.45
C THR A 5 -17.54 28.18 34.41
N TRP A 6 -17.23 27.70 33.20
CA TRP A 6 -16.32 26.58 33.01
C TRP A 6 -15.48 26.77 31.75
N ASP A 7 -14.27 26.23 31.80
CA ASP A 7 -13.40 26.01 30.64
C ASP A 7 -13.30 24.51 30.43
N GLU A 8 -13.59 24.03 29.23
CA GLU A 8 -13.61 22.60 28.91
C GLU A 8 -12.35 22.18 28.15
N ALA A 9 -11.71 21.10 28.60
CA ALA A 9 -10.55 20.50 27.95
C ALA A 9 -9.47 21.53 27.57
N LEU A 10 -9.11 22.40 28.51
CA LEU A 10 -8.07 23.39 28.30
C LEU A 10 -6.71 22.69 28.21
N LEU A 11 -5.99 22.91 27.10
CA LEU A 11 -4.62 22.44 26.92
C LEU A 11 -3.68 23.20 27.86
N LEU A 12 -3.01 22.45 28.74
CA LEU A 12 -1.98 22.94 29.65
C LEU A 12 -0.74 22.06 29.56
N PHE A 13 0.44 22.69 29.59
CA PHE A 13 1.70 21.98 29.70
C PHE A 13 2.09 21.84 31.17
N LEU A 14 2.16 20.60 31.65
CA LEU A 14 2.57 20.30 33.02
C LEU A 14 3.91 19.56 33.01
N GLU A 15 4.85 20.02 33.85
CA GLU A 15 6.12 19.34 34.07
C GLU A 15 5.88 18.07 34.89
N ARG A 16 5.84 16.91 34.22
CA ARG A 16 5.74 15.59 34.85
C ARG A 16 6.42 14.55 33.97
N SER A 17 6.82 13.41 34.53
CA SER A 17 7.61 12.39 33.81
C SER A 17 8.97 12.87 33.26
N GLY A 18 9.48 14.02 33.74
CA GLY A 18 10.78 14.57 33.35
C GLY A 18 10.77 15.45 32.09
N PHE A 19 9.59 15.80 31.55
CA PHE A 19 9.43 16.71 30.42
C PHE A 19 8.07 17.44 30.51
N PRO A 20 7.85 18.50 29.72
CA PRO A 20 6.57 19.21 29.77
C PRO A 20 5.55 18.45 28.92
N GLU A 21 4.57 17.83 29.58
CA GLU A 21 3.53 16.99 28.97
C GLU A 21 2.34 17.80 28.46
N GLU A 22 1.77 17.36 27.33
CA GLU A 22 0.46 17.78 26.85
C GLU A 22 -0.63 17.22 27.78
N THR A 23 -1.34 18.09 28.50
CA THR A 23 -2.43 17.71 29.40
C THR A 23 -3.69 18.55 29.15
N TYR A 24 -4.85 17.98 29.43
CA TYR A 24 -6.13 18.65 29.22
C TYR A 24 -6.93 18.67 30.51
N HIS A 25 -7.44 19.85 30.87
CA HIS A 25 -8.13 20.06 32.15
C HIS A 25 -9.43 20.82 31.96
N THR A 26 -10.50 20.35 32.61
CA THR A 26 -11.78 21.06 32.69
C THR A 26 -11.88 21.75 34.04
N PHE A 27 -12.08 23.06 34.02
CA PHE A 27 -12.22 23.91 35.20
C PHE A 27 -13.68 24.30 35.38
N SER A 28 -14.22 24.16 36.58
CA SER A 28 -15.53 24.70 36.96
C SER A 28 -15.37 25.69 38.10
N TYR A 29 -15.79 26.94 37.86
CA TYR A 29 -15.72 28.04 38.82
C TYR A 29 -17.11 28.31 39.36
N SER A 30 -17.29 28.12 40.67
CA SER A 30 -18.55 28.34 41.37
C SER A 30 -18.39 29.40 42.46
N PRO A 31 -19.21 30.47 42.48
CA PRO A 31 -19.17 31.46 43.56
C PRO A 31 -19.62 30.83 44.89
N LEU A 32 -18.93 31.18 45.97
CA LEU A 32 -19.33 30.87 47.34
C LEU A 32 -20.06 32.08 47.93
N TYR A 33 -21.18 31.84 48.61
CA TYR A 33 -22.04 32.88 49.17
C TYR A 33 -22.04 32.84 50.70
N ASP A 34 -22.11 34.02 51.34
CA ASP A 34 -22.48 34.13 52.76
C ASP A 34 -24.00 34.04 52.97
N ASP A 35 -24.43 34.03 54.23
CA ASP A 35 -25.85 34.04 54.62
C ASP A 35 -26.63 35.25 54.08
N ALA A 36 -25.94 36.31 53.68
CA ALA A 36 -26.51 37.51 53.05
C ALA A 36 -26.50 37.44 51.51
N SER A 37 -26.21 36.27 50.92
CA SER A 37 -26.12 36.04 49.47
C SER A 37 -25.07 36.91 48.76
N ARG A 38 -24.05 37.38 49.48
CA ARG A 38 -22.89 38.09 48.90
C ARG A 38 -21.82 37.07 48.56
N VAL A 39 -21.15 37.29 47.43
CA VAL A 39 -20.02 36.44 47.02
C VAL A 39 -18.86 36.67 47.98
N THR A 40 -18.42 35.63 48.67
CA THR A 40 -17.31 35.66 49.64
C THR A 40 -16.09 34.88 49.18
N GLY A 41 -16.23 34.08 48.12
CA GLY A 41 -15.14 33.33 47.54
C GLY A 41 -15.54 32.62 46.25
N MET A 42 -14.65 31.75 45.78
CA MET A 42 -14.82 30.93 44.59
C MET A 42 -14.28 29.53 44.84
N LEU A 43 -15.09 28.52 44.56
CA LEU A 43 -14.67 27.14 44.45
C LEU A 43 -14.25 26.88 43.01
N CYS A 44 -13.02 26.40 42.81
CA CYS A 44 -12.57 25.88 41.53
C CYS A 44 -12.43 24.35 41.64
N VAL A 45 -13.17 23.63 40.81
CA VAL A 45 -13.01 22.18 40.64
C VAL A 45 -12.28 21.94 39.33
N VAL A 46 -11.17 21.21 39.39
CA VAL A 46 -10.35 20.87 38.23
C VAL A 46 -10.43 19.36 38.01
N THR A 47 -10.74 18.94 36.79
CA THR A 47 -10.72 17.53 36.39
C THR A 47 -9.80 17.37 35.20
N GLU A 48 -8.80 16.49 35.32
CA GLU A 48 -7.96 16.12 34.19
C GLU A 48 -8.74 15.20 33.24
N VAL A 49 -8.78 15.57 31.96
CA VAL A 49 -9.45 14.84 30.87
C VAL A 49 -8.47 14.43 29.76
N THR A 50 -7.16 14.47 30.05
CA THR A 50 -6.07 14.16 29.11
C THR A 50 -6.25 12.83 28.38
N GLU A 51 -6.52 11.74 29.11
CA GLU A 51 -6.68 10.41 28.49
C GLU A 51 -7.85 10.37 27.50
N ARG A 52 -8.94 11.10 27.80
CA ARG A 52 -10.12 11.17 26.94
C ARG A 52 -9.80 11.91 25.65
N GLU A 53 -9.19 13.10 25.74
CA GLU A 53 -8.85 13.93 24.57
C GLU A 53 -7.85 13.24 23.64
N ILE A 54 -6.78 12.66 24.21
CA ILE A 54 -5.77 11.91 23.43
C ILE A 54 -6.41 10.66 22.81
N GLY A 55 -7.22 9.93 23.57
CA GLY A 55 -7.93 8.74 23.09
C GLY A 55 -8.84 9.04 21.91
N GLU A 56 -9.66 10.09 22.00
CA GLU A 56 -10.54 10.54 20.92
C GLU A 56 -9.76 10.98 19.68
N ARG A 57 -8.64 11.68 19.86
CA ARG A 57 -7.75 12.08 18.75
C ARG A 57 -7.14 10.85 18.04
N ARG A 58 -6.60 9.89 18.80
CA ARG A 58 -6.01 8.65 18.26
C ARG A 58 -7.04 7.78 17.54
N LEU A 59 -8.26 7.67 18.08
CA LEU A 59 -9.36 6.94 17.44
C LEU A 59 -9.75 7.57 16.09
N ARG A 60 -9.70 8.91 15.99
CA ARG A 60 -9.93 9.63 14.73
C ARG A 60 -8.88 9.24 13.68
N VAL A 61 -7.60 9.20 14.05
CA VAL A 61 -6.52 8.77 13.15
C VAL A 61 -6.76 7.35 12.63
N LEU A 62 -7.06 6.41 13.54
CA LEU A 62 -7.30 5.01 13.16
C LEU A 62 -8.49 4.87 12.20
N ARG A 63 -9.58 5.60 12.46
CA ARG A 63 -10.74 5.64 11.57
C ARG A 63 -10.40 6.21 10.21
N ASP A 64 -9.63 7.30 10.17
CA ASP A 64 -9.28 7.99 8.93
C ASP A 64 -8.29 7.16 8.09
N LEU A 65 -7.42 6.36 8.74
CA LEU A 65 -6.59 5.35 8.06
C LEU A 65 -7.43 4.21 7.48
N ALA A 66 -8.37 3.67 8.27
CA ALA A 66 -9.23 2.56 7.89
C ALA A 66 -10.26 2.91 6.79
N ALA A 67 -10.56 4.21 6.61
CA ALA A 67 -11.50 4.63 5.58
C ALA A 67 -11.03 4.15 4.18
N PRO A 68 -11.94 3.73 3.28
CA PRO A 68 -11.55 3.40 1.92
C PRO A 68 -11.18 4.68 1.15
N ASP A 69 -10.22 4.57 0.23
CA ASP A 69 -9.89 5.69 -0.66
C ASP A 69 -10.97 5.85 -1.73
N VAL A 70 -11.94 6.73 -1.46
CA VAL A 70 -13.08 7.00 -2.36
C VAL A 70 -12.66 7.88 -3.55
N ALA A 71 -11.53 8.60 -3.46
CA ALA A 71 -11.04 9.47 -4.53
C ALA A 71 -10.17 8.74 -5.58
N ALA A 72 -9.85 7.47 -5.33
CA ALA A 72 -9.01 6.64 -6.17
C ALA A 72 -9.76 6.10 -7.42
N ASN A 73 -9.70 6.83 -8.53
CA ASN A 73 -10.08 6.31 -9.85
C ASN A 73 -9.15 5.16 -10.28
N GLY A 74 -9.36 3.92 -9.85
CA GLY A 74 -8.66 2.70 -10.32
C GLY A 74 -7.14 2.60 -10.05
N GLU A 75 -6.40 3.72 -10.04
CA GLU A 75 -4.95 3.88 -9.81
C GLU A 75 -4.62 4.14 -8.34
N GLY A 76 -5.56 4.67 -7.54
CA GLY A 76 -5.33 4.91 -6.10
C GLY A 76 -5.45 3.65 -5.23
N ARG A 77 -5.74 2.48 -5.83
CA ARG A 77 -5.57 1.16 -5.17
C ARG A 77 -4.18 0.56 -5.40
N SER A 78 -3.20 1.37 -5.77
CA SER A 78 -1.81 0.94 -5.86
C SER A 78 -1.14 0.93 -4.50
N VAL A 79 -0.06 0.13 -4.38
CA VAL A 79 0.77 0.11 -3.17
C VAL A 79 1.34 1.50 -2.87
N ALA A 80 1.80 2.22 -3.91
CA ALA A 80 2.30 3.58 -3.78
C ALA A 80 1.21 4.55 -3.29
N GLY A 81 0.01 4.50 -3.88
CA GLY A 81 -1.12 5.32 -3.47
C GLY A 81 -1.54 5.07 -2.01
N SER A 82 -1.54 3.81 -1.58
CA SER A 82 -1.84 3.42 -0.20
C SER A 82 -0.82 4.00 0.80
N CYS A 83 0.48 3.93 0.47
CA CYS A 83 1.55 4.54 1.26
C CYS A 83 1.41 6.07 1.35
N GLU A 84 1.16 6.74 0.23
CA GLU A 84 1.01 8.20 0.19
C GLU A 84 -0.20 8.68 1.00
N ARG A 85 -1.34 7.99 0.85
CA ARG A 85 -2.56 8.27 1.62
C ARG A 85 -2.32 8.13 3.12
N THR A 86 -1.70 7.03 3.53
CA THR A 86 -1.36 6.78 4.94
C THR A 86 -0.52 7.93 5.52
N CYS A 87 0.58 8.28 4.84
CA CYS A 87 1.44 9.35 5.31
C CYS A 87 0.74 10.71 5.33
N ARG A 88 -0.20 10.96 4.41
CA ARG A 88 -1.04 12.16 4.41
C ARG A 88 -1.95 12.24 5.65
N VAL A 89 -2.58 11.13 6.04
CA VAL A 89 -3.42 11.07 7.25
C VAL A 89 -2.58 11.30 8.51
N LEU A 90 -1.40 10.67 8.59
CA LEU A 90 -0.47 10.88 9.72
C LEU A 90 0.07 12.32 9.76
N ALA A 91 0.31 12.94 8.60
CA ALA A 91 0.74 14.35 8.51
C ALA A 91 -0.28 15.35 9.06
N GLN A 92 -1.58 14.99 9.04
CA GLN A 92 -2.66 15.79 9.59
C GLN A 92 -2.77 15.67 11.12
N ASN A 93 -2.07 14.72 11.74
CA ASN A 93 -2.13 14.44 13.17
C ASN A 93 -0.73 14.45 13.85
N PRO A 94 0.04 15.54 13.70
CA PRO A 94 1.45 15.57 14.11
C PRO A 94 1.66 15.63 15.64
N ALA A 95 0.60 15.94 16.40
CA ALA A 95 0.63 15.98 17.87
C ALA A 95 0.87 14.60 18.51
N ASP A 96 0.42 13.52 17.88
CA ASP A 96 0.65 12.13 18.31
C ASP A 96 1.67 11.38 17.43
N VAL A 97 1.94 11.83 16.21
CA VAL A 97 2.93 11.19 15.32
C VAL A 97 3.73 12.28 14.64
N SER A 98 4.81 12.71 15.29
CA SER A 98 5.60 13.88 14.86
C SER A 98 6.23 13.71 13.48
N PHE A 99 6.55 12.48 13.09
CA PHE A 99 6.82 12.11 11.71
C PHE A 99 6.51 10.64 11.47
N ALA A 100 6.32 10.29 10.20
CA ALA A 100 6.15 8.93 9.75
C ALA A 100 6.85 8.73 8.40
N ALA A 101 7.51 7.59 8.21
CA ALA A 101 8.04 7.17 6.92
C ALA A 101 7.79 5.68 6.69
N LEU A 102 7.28 5.36 5.52
CA LEU A 102 6.99 4.00 5.09
C LEU A 102 8.12 3.51 4.19
N TYR A 103 8.68 2.37 4.55
CA TYR A 103 9.73 1.70 3.79
C TYR A 103 9.22 0.33 3.35
N LEU A 104 9.36 0.02 2.07
CA LEU A 104 9.02 -1.29 1.50
C LEU A 104 10.30 -2.04 1.16
N PHE A 105 10.33 -3.34 1.45
CA PHE A 105 11.47 -4.18 1.13
C PHE A 105 11.57 -4.42 -0.37
N ASP A 106 12.81 -4.38 -0.87
CA ASP A 106 13.16 -4.82 -2.20
C ASP A 106 13.89 -6.17 -2.10
N ALA A 107 13.18 -7.22 -2.53
CA ALA A 107 13.67 -8.59 -2.49
C ALA A 107 14.93 -8.82 -3.34
N GLN A 108 15.18 -7.99 -4.36
CA GLN A 108 16.32 -8.15 -5.26
C GLN A 108 17.59 -7.51 -4.71
N THR A 109 17.47 -6.40 -4.00
CA THR A 109 18.61 -5.57 -3.63
C THR A 109 19.02 -5.69 -2.16
N GLN A 110 18.30 -6.46 -1.33
CA GLN A 110 18.52 -6.51 0.13
C GLN A 110 18.51 -5.10 0.74
N THR A 111 17.63 -4.25 0.22
CA THR A 111 17.40 -2.88 0.71
C THR A 111 15.93 -2.66 1.02
N ALA A 112 15.62 -1.59 1.73
CA ALA A 112 14.27 -1.04 1.82
C ALA A 112 14.23 0.34 1.18
N ARG A 113 13.21 0.60 0.36
CA ARG A 113 13.01 1.88 -0.30
C ARG A 113 11.87 2.63 0.37
N ARG A 114 12.07 3.92 0.64
CA ARG A 114 11.06 4.82 1.19
C ARG A 114 9.95 5.02 0.16
N ALA A 115 8.76 4.51 0.46
CA ALA A 115 7.57 4.65 -0.38
C ALA A 115 6.86 6.00 -0.13
N ALA A 116 6.75 6.43 1.14
CA ALA A 116 6.12 7.70 1.50
C ALA A 116 6.66 8.26 2.82
N ARG A 117 6.36 9.54 3.09
CA ARG A 117 6.67 10.23 4.36
C ARG A 117 5.63 11.30 4.70
N SER A 118 5.36 11.52 5.98
CA SER A 118 4.37 12.51 6.44
C SER A 118 4.88 13.94 6.50
N SER A 119 6.20 14.14 6.60
CA SER A 119 6.82 15.46 6.66
C SER A 119 8.02 15.56 5.72
N ALA A 120 8.28 16.77 5.23
CA ALA A 120 9.43 17.10 4.38
C ALA A 120 10.71 17.20 5.23
N GLN A 121 11.07 16.12 5.91
CA GLN A 121 12.29 16.05 6.71
C GLN A 121 13.52 15.83 5.83
N THR A 122 14.70 16.06 6.41
CA THR A 122 15.98 15.93 5.72
C THR A 122 16.20 14.49 5.24
N GLU A 123 16.82 14.35 4.06
CA GLU A 123 17.18 13.04 3.50
C GLU A 123 18.19 12.29 4.38
N ALA A 124 18.96 13.01 5.20
CA ALA A 124 19.89 12.42 6.17
C ALA A 124 19.17 11.57 7.25
N ALA A 125 18.01 12.03 7.75
CA ALA A 125 17.29 11.32 8.81
C ALA A 125 16.41 10.19 8.26
N LEU A 126 15.83 10.39 7.07
CA LEU A 126 14.93 9.45 6.40
C LEU A 126 15.38 9.24 4.96
N PRO A 127 16.48 8.50 4.70
CA PRO A 127 17.03 8.34 3.35
C PRO A 127 16.06 7.61 2.42
N LEU A 128 16.20 7.82 1.11
CA LEU A 128 15.35 7.15 0.11
C LEU A 128 15.53 5.62 0.11
N THR A 129 16.74 5.16 0.42
CA THR A 129 17.09 3.73 0.43
C THR A 129 17.86 3.41 1.72
N LEU A 130 17.50 2.30 2.36
CA LEU A 130 18.13 1.76 3.56
C LEU A 130 18.68 0.37 3.28
N SER A 131 19.91 0.10 3.72
CA SER A 131 20.47 -1.25 3.71
C SER A 131 19.85 -2.10 4.82
N LEU A 132 19.58 -3.38 4.53
CA LEU A 132 19.09 -4.35 5.52
C LEU A 132 20.23 -5.00 6.34
N ALA A 133 21.48 -4.72 5.98
CA ALA A 133 22.63 -5.25 6.70
C ALA A 133 22.71 -4.67 8.12
N ALA A 134 23.11 -5.50 9.09
CA ALA A 134 23.28 -5.09 10.48
C ALA A 134 24.28 -3.91 10.59
N GLY A 135 23.87 -2.86 11.30
CA GLY A 135 24.68 -1.65 11.50
C GLY A 135 24.77 -0.69 10.31
N ALA A 136 24.15 -1.00 9.17
CA ALA A 136 24.18 -0.15 7.97
C ALA A 136 23.01 0.85 7.88
N SER A 137 22.04 0.77 8.79
CA SER A 137 20.88 1.65 8.88
C SER A 137 20.90 2.42 10.21
N PRO A 138 20.53 3.72 10.22
CA PRO A 138 20.31 4.46 11.46
C PRO A 138 19.15 3.90 12.29
N TRP A 139 18.27 3.12 11.66
CA TRP A 139 17.11 2.48 12.28
C TRP A 139 17.38 1.01 12.59
N PRO A 140 16.83 0.44 13.68
CA PRO A 140 17.03 -0.97 14.10
C PRO A 140 16.32 -2.01 13.19
N VAL A 141 16.50 -1.91 11.88
CA VAL A 141 15.83 -2.76 10.87
C VAL A 141 16.27 -4.22 10.99
N ALA A 142 17.54 -4.49 11.28
CA ALA A 142 18.02 -5.87 11.45
C ALA A 142 17.35 -6.60 12.63
N ALA A 143 17.11 -5.89 13.75
CA ALA A 143 16.39 -6.43 14.89
C ALA A 143 14.91 -6.66 14.58
N LEU A 144 14.29 -5.75 13.82
CA LEU A 144 12.93 -5.89 13.32
C LEU A 144 12.78 -7.11 12.40
N LEU A 145 13.73 -7.33 11.50
CA LEU A 145 13.73 -8.51 10.61
C LEU A 145 13.91 -9.82 11.38
N ALA A 146 14.68 -9.82 12.47
CA ALA A 146 14.93 -11.01 13.27
C ALA A 146 13.76 -11.39 14.17
N THR A 147 12.98 -10.42 14.64
CA THR A 147 11.92 -10.62 15.64
C THR A 147 10.52 -10.48 15.09
N GLU A 148 10.36 -9.76 13.97
CA GLU A 148 9.08 -9.30 13.44
C GLU A 148 8.21 -8.57 14.48
N THR A 149 8.84 -7.88 15.43
CA THR A 149 8.19 -7.04 16.45
C THR A 149 8.65 -5.58 16.38
N SER A 150 7.86 -4.68 16.96
CA SER A 150 8.19 -3.25 17.04
C SER A 150 9.51 -3.02 17.77
N GLN A 151 10.38 -2.19 17.20
CA GLN A 151 11.66 -1.83 17.79
C GLN A 151 11.66 -0.36 18.20
N ALA A 152 11.95 -0.07 19.46
CA ALA A 152 12.08 1.30 19.95
C ALA A 152 13.51 1.82 19.73
N LEU A 153 13.62 3.10 19.38
CA LEU A 153 14.88 3.82 19.29
C LEU A 153 14.75 5.13 20.07
N ALA A 154 15.47 5.22 21.18
CA ALA A 154 15.52 6.40 22.03
C ALA A 154 16.74 7.28 21.73
N ASP A 155 16.67 8.52 22.22
CA ASP A 155 17.72 9.54 22.14
C ASP A 155 18.16 9.85 20.70
N LEU A 156 17.21 10.03 19.78
CA LEU A 156 17.47 10.33 18.36
C LEU A 156 18.47 11.47 18.15
N PRO A 157 18.41 12.62 18.87
CA PRO A 157 19.38 13.69 18.66
C PRO A 157 20.82 13.29 19.00
N GLN A 158 21.01 12.46 20.04
CA GLN A 158 22.35 11.96 20.42
C GLN A 158 22.91 10.99 19.38
N ARG A 159 22.04 10.35 18.60
CA ARG A 159 22.39 9.47 17.47
C ARG A 159 22.58 10.22 16.15
N GLY A 160 22.52 11.56 16.16
CA GLY A 160 22.66 12.38 14.96
C GLY A 160 21.40 12.49 14.10
N ILE A 161 20.26 11.99 14.59
CA ILE A 161 18.97 12.08 13.92
C ILE A 161 18.21 13.27 14.51
N GLN A 162 18.23 14.40 13.81
CA GLN A 162 17.58 15.63 14.25
C GLN A 162 16.33 15.90 13.43
N ILE A 163 15.16 15.69 14.03
CA ILE A 163 13.86 15.89 13.41
C ILE A 163 13.03 16.82 14.30
N ALA A 164 12.50 17.91 13.72
CA ALA A 164 11.62 18.81 14.44
C ALA A 164 10.26 18.16 14.70
N ALA A 165 9.77 18.26 15.94
CA ALA A 165 8.53 17.66 16.40
C ALA A 165 7.33 18.61 16.25
N GLN A 166 7.17 19.23 15.08
CA GLN A 166 6.07 20.17 14.84
C GLN A 166 4.72 19.53 15.24
N PRO A 167 3.78 20.29 15.86
CA PRO A 167 3.80 21.73 16.09
C PRO A 167 4.65 22.15 17.31
N TRP A 168 5.25 21.20 18.02
CA TRP A 168 6.05 21.48 19.20
C TRP A 168 7.40 22.12 18.81
N PRO A 169 7.94 23.01 19.65
CA PRO A 169 9.24 23.62 19.41
C PRO A 169 10.43 22.66 19.58
N ASP A 170 10.16 21.43 20.04
CA ASP A 170 11.16 20.45 20.43
C ASP A 170 11.67 19.60 19.25
N LEU A 171 12.76 18.87 19.49
CA LEU A 171 13.16 17.75 18.64
C LEU A 171 12.49 16.47 19.09
N VAL A 172 12.23 15.58 18.14
CA VAL A 172 11.76 14.23 18.42
C VAL A 172 12.86 13.48 19.18
N GLN A 173 12.51 12.92 20.34
CA GLN A 173 13.43 12.18 21.19
C GLN A 173 13.44 10.69 20.85
N ASP A 174 12.25 10.12 20.64
CA ASP A 174 12.05 8.68 20.49
C ASP A 174 11.29 8.35 19.20
N ALA A 175 11.57 7.18 18.63
CA ALA A 175 10.81 6.63 17.52
C ALA A 175 10.59 5.12 17.69
N LEU A 176 9.57 4.61 17.02
CA LEU A 176 9.36 3.18 16.81
C LEU A 176 9.57 2.82 15.35
N VAL A 177 10.16 1.66 15.13
CA VAL A 177 10.17 0.96 13.85
C VAL A 177 9.21 -0.21 13.96
N LEU A 178 8.12 -0.15 13.20
CA LEU A 178 7.01 -1.10 13.30
C LEU A 178 6.94 -1.97 12.03
N PRO A 179 6.81 -3.30 12.17
CA PRO A 179 6.74 -4.20 11.02
C PRO A 179 5.44 -4.01 10.26
N LEU A 180 5.53 -3.99 8.93
CA LEU A 180 4.36 -3.93 8.05
C LEU A 180 4.21 -5.24 7.28
N LYS A 181 3.09 -5.91 7.49
CA LYS A 181 2.76 -7.15 6.79
C LYS A 181 2.03 -6.83 5.50
N GLY A 182 2.36 -7.54 4.43
CA GLY A 182 1.62 -7.55 3.18
C GLY A 182 0.96 -8.91 2.95
N ALA A 183 0.63 -9.20 1.70
CA ALA A 183 -0.13 -10.41 1.35
C ALA A 183 0.62 -11.72 1.62
N THR A 184 1.95 -11.74 1.50
CA THR A 184 2.78 -12.96 1.55
C THR A 184 3.82 -12.97 2.67
N GLY A 185 3.73 -12.05 3.64
CA GLY A 185 4.69 -11.91 4.72
C GLY A 185 5.05 -10.45 5.00
N LEU A 186 6.24 -10.22 5.53
CA LEU A 186 6.71 -8.87 5.85
C LEU A 186 6.99 -8.07 4.56
N ALA A 187 6.21 -7.01 4.33
CA ALA A 187 6.31 -6.17 3.14
C ALA A 187 7.23 -4.95 3.36
N GLY A 188 7.40 -4.54 4.61
CA GLY A 188 8.14 -3.33 4.93
C GLY A 188 8.12 -2.99 6.41
N PHE A 189 8.37 -1.73 6.71
CA PHE A 189 8.26 -1.18 8.05
C PHE A 189 7.84 0.30 8.03
N LEU A 190 7.22 0.73 9.12
CA LEU A 190 6.93 2.12 9.44
C LEU A 190 7.97 2.63 10.42
N VAL A 191 8.60 3.76 10.13
CA VAL A 191 9.33 4.54 11.14
C VAL A 191 8.40 5.65 11.62
N ALA A 192 8.03 5.65 12.90
CA ALA A 192 7.13 6.63 13.51
C ALA A 192 7.84 7.35 14.66
N GLY A 193 7.94 8.68 14.57
CA GLY A 193 8.45 9.53 15.65
C GLY A 193 7.39 9.80 16.70
N ALA A 194 7.72 9.52 17.95
CA ALA A 194 6.84 9.80 19.08
C ALA A 194 6.85 11.30 19.41
N SER A 195 5.67 11.84 19.69
CA SER A 195 5.50 13.16 20.28
C SER A 195 6.38 13.34 21.52
N PRO A 196 7.19 14.41 21.61
CA PRO A 196 7.98 14.75 22.80
C PRO A 196 7.12 15.30 23.94
N ARG A 197 5.80 15.47 23.72
CA ARG A 197 4.84 15.96 24.72
C ARG A 197 4.02 14.84 25.35
N LEU A 198 4.25 13.59 24.98
CA LEU A 198 3.52 12.43 25.49
C LEU A 198 4.49 11.35 25.96
N PRO A 199 4.23 10.69 27.10
CA PRO A 199 5.04 9.57 27.54
C PRO A 199 4.84 8.39 26.58
N LEU A 200 5.95 7.80 26.11
CA LEU A 200 5.93 6.61 25.25
C LEU A 200 5.67 5.33 26.06
N ASP A 201 4.50 5.31 26.70
CA ASP A 201 3.95 4.23 27.50
C ASP A 201 3.33 3.10 26.65
N ASP A 202 2.81 2.08 27.31
CA ASP A 202 2.20 0.92 26.64
C ASP A 202 0.97 1.33 25.80
N LYS A 203 0.13 2.25 26.29
CA LYS A 203 -1.05 2.75 25.55
C LYS A 203 -0.66 3.44 24.24
N TYR A 204 0.45 4.17 24.25
CA TYR A 204 0.98 4.83 23.05
C TYR A 204 1.61 3.83 22.08
N ARG A 205 2.34 2.84 22.59
CA ARG A 205 2.87 1.75 21.76
C ARG A 205 1.74 0.98 21.09
N ASP A 206 0.71 0.61 21.85
CA ASP A 206 -0.48 -0.06 21.33
C ASP A 206 -1.17 0.76 20.22
N PHE A 207 -1.26 2.08 20.38
CA PHE A 207 -1.79 2.95 19.33
C PHE A 207 -0.93 2.90 18.05
N LEU A 208 0.39 2.97 18.17
CA LEU A 208 1.28 2.90 17.01
C LEU A 208 1.23 1.52 16.35
N ASP A 209 1.11 0.44 17.13
CA ASP A 209 0.90 -0.91 16.61
C ASP A 209 -0.43 -1.04 15.87
N LEU A 210 -1.51 -0.44 16.39
CA LEU A 210 -2.79 -0.36 15.67
C LEU A 210 -2.66 0.42 14.35
N VAL A 211 -1.91 1.52 14.33
CA VAL A 211 -1.60 2.26 13.11
C VAL A 211 -0.85 1.36 12.11
N ALA A 212 0.20 0.66 12.54
CA ALA A 212 0.92 -0.28 11.69
C ALA A 212 0.03 -1.44 11.18
N GLY A 213 -0.92 -1.89 12.00
CA GLY A 213 -1.93 -2.87 11.63
C GLY A 213 -2.87 -2.38 10.52
N GLN A 214 -3.39 -1.16 10.63
CA GLN A 214 -4.23 -0.55 9.58
C GLN A 214 -3.47 -0.40 8.26
N ILE A 215 -2.20 -0.01 8.34
CA ILE A 215 -1.33 0.14 7.17
C ILE A 215 -1.04 -1.22 6.53
N SER A 216 -0.78 -2.24 7.34
CA SER A 216 -0.56 -3.60 6.86
C SER A 216 -1.77 -4.14 6.11
N ALA A 217 -2.97 -3.93 6.63
CA ALA A 217 -4.21 -4.30 5.95
C ALA A 217 -4.35 -3.60 4.59
N ALA A 218 -4.14 -2.28 4.56
CA ALA A 218 -4.21 -1.49 3.33
C ALA A 218 -3.13 -1.87 2.29
N LEU A 219 -1.94 -2.29 2.73
CA LEU A 219 -0.88 -2.79 1.87
C LEU A 219 -1.21 -4.17 1.29
N ALA A 220 -1.72 -5.08 2.12
CA ALA A 220 -2.12 -6.41 1.67
C ALA A 220 -3.24 -6.33 0.61
N ASP A 221 -4.24 -5.47 0.84
CA ASP A 221 -5.34 -5.25 -0.11
C ASP A 221 -4.85 -4.67 -1.44
N ALA A 222 -3.96 -3.67 -1.40
CA ALA A 222 -3.38 -3.06 -2.60
C ALA A 222 -2.53 -4.06 -3.40
N GLN A 223 -1.70 -4.86 -2.71
CA GLN A 223 -0.88 -5.90 -3.34
C GLN A 223 -1.75 -6.99 -3.97
N ALA A 224 -2.80 -7.45 -3.29
CA ALA A 224 -3.72 -8.44 -3.81
C ALA A 224 -4.43 -7.94 -5.09
N TYR A 225 -4.89 -6.70 -5.06
CA TYR A 225 -5.54 -6.05 -6.21
C TYR A 225 -4.59 -5.90 -7.41
N GLU A 226 -3.35 -5.46 -7.19
CA GLU A 226 -2.34 -5.35 -8.24
C GLU A 226 -1.98 -6.72 -8.84
N ALA A 227 -1.81 -7.75 -8.01
CA ALA A 227 -1.51 -9.10 -8.45
C ALA A 227 -2.65 -9.70 -9.30
N GLU A 228 -3.90 -9.49 -8.89
CA GLU A 228 -5.08 -9.88 -9.67
C GLU A 228 -5.11 -9.18 -11.03
N ARG A 229 -4.88 -7.86 -11.05
CA ARG A 229 -4.82 -7.07 -12.28
C ARG A 229 -3.71 -7.54 -13.22
N GLN A 230 -2.51 -7.79 -12.72
CA GLN A 230 -1.39 -8.29 -13.53
C GLN A 230 -1.69 -9.68 -14.11
N ARG A 231 -2.30 -10.56 -13.31
CA ARG A 231 -2.69 -11.90 -13.77
C ARG A 231 -3.74 -11.84 -14.87
N ALA A 232 -4.75 -10.99 -14.73
CA ALA A 232 -5.78 -10.78 -15.75
C ALA A 232 -5.18 -10.21 -17.05
N GLN A 233 -4.24 -9.25 -16.95
CA GLN A 233 -3.53 -8.69 -18.10
C GLN A 233 -2.68 -9.74 -18.82
N ALA A 234 -1.89 -10.53 -18.09
CA ALA A 234 -1.06 -11.59 -18.67
C ALA A 234 -1.92 -12.64 -19.39
N LEU A 235 -3.07 -13.02 -18.82
CA LEU A 235 -4.00 -13.95 -19.45
C LEU A 235 -4.58 -13.38 -20.76
N ALA A 236 -4.96 -12.10 -20.76
CA ALA A 236 -5.47 -11.42 -21.94
C ALA A 236 -4.40 -11.26 -23.04
N GLU A 237 -3.12 -11.06 -22.67
CA GLU A 237 -2.01 -11.02 -23.62
C GLU A 237 -1.76 -12.39 -24.27
N ILE A 238 -1.81 -13.47 -23.48
CA ILE A 238 -1.69 -14.84 -23.99
C ILE A 238 -2.83 -15.14 -24.96
N ASP A 239 -4.07 -14.77 -24.65
CA ASP A 239 -5.20 -15.03 -25.53
C ASP A 239 -5.10 -14.26 -26.86
N ARG A 240 -4.68 -13.00 -26.81
CA ARG A 240 -4.38 -12.22 -28.03
C ARG A 240 -3.26 -12.86 -28.86
N ALA A 241 -2.17 -13.27 -28.22
CA ALA A 241 -1.05 -13.92 -28.91
C ALA A 241 -1.47 -15.24 -29.56
N LYS A 242 -2.30 -16.05 -28.89
CA LYS A 242 -2.88 -17.29 -29.41
C LYS A 242 -3.73 -17.02 -30.67
N THR A 243 -4.59 -16.01 -30.62
CA THR A 243 -5.44 -15.61 -31.74
C THR A 243 -4.61 -15.16 -32.96
N VAL A 244 -3.59 -14.32 -32.74
CA VAL A 244 -2.67 -13.86 -33.80
C VAL A 244 -1.89 -15.04 -34.40
N PHE A 245 -1.36 -15.93 -33.56
CA PHE A 245 -0.63 -17.11 -34.00
C PHE A 245 -1.46 -18.01 -34.91
N PHE A 246 -2.67 -18.40 -34.49
CA PHE A 246 -3.53 -19.26 -35.32
C PHE A 246 -3.97 -18.59 -36.61
N SER A 247 -4.24 -17.28 -36.59
CA SER A 247 -4.54 -16.51 -37.79
C SER A 247 -3.38 -16.56 -38.79
N ASN A 248 -2.16 -16.20 -38.34
CA ASN A 248 -0.97 -16.14 -39.20
C ASN A 248 -0.61 -17.51 -39.78
N VAL A 249 -0.51 -18.53 -38.93
CA VAL A 249 -0.18 -19.91 -39.33
C VAL A 249 -1.13 -20.41 -40.41
N SER A 250 -2.41 -20.10 -40.26
CA SER A 250 -3.41 -20.58 -41.21
C SER A 250 -3.36 -19.85 -42.55
N HIS A 251 -3.05 -18.55 -42.56
CA HIS A 251 -2.80 -17.82 -43.79
C HIS A 251 -1.53 -18.32 -44.52
N GLU A 252 -0.47 -18.57 -43.76
CA GLU A 252 0.80 -19.08 -44.30
C GLU A 252 0.69 -20.51 -44.85
N PHE A 253 -0.18 -21.36 -44.29
CA PHE A 253 -0.44 -22.69 -44.85
C PHE A 253 -1.47 -22.69 -45.98
N ARG A 254 -2.51 -21.84 -45.92
CA ARG A 254 -3.57 -21.80 -46.95
C ARG A 254 -3.01 -21.44 -48.32
N THR A 255 -2.14 -20.44 -48.38
CA THR A 255 -1.58 -19.94 -49.64
C THR A 255 -0.82 -21.01 -50.44
N PRO A 256 0.22 -21.69 -49.90
CA PRO A 256 0.94 -22.73 -50.63
C PRO A 256 0.05 -23.94 -50.94
N LEU A 257 -0.84 -24.35 -50.03
CA LEU A 257 -1.79 -25.45 -50.32
C LEU A 257 -2.70 -25.12 -51.49
N THR A 258 -3.23 -23.90 -51.55
CA THR A 258 -4.10 -23.45 -52.66
C THR A 258 -3.33 -23.38 -53.98
N LEU A 259 -2.08 -22.90 -53.93
CA LEU A 259 -1.20 -22.87 -55.11
C LEU A 259 -0.77 -24.26 -55.58
N MET A 260 -0.71 -25.27 -54.70
CA MET A 260 -0.42 -26.66 -55.08
C MET A 260 -1.64 -27.36 -55.68
N LEU A 261 -2.86 -27.06 -55.21
CA LEU A 261 -4.08 -27.75 -55.62
C LEU A 261 -4.38 -27.58 -57.12
N GLY A 262 -4.26 -26.37 -57.65
CA GLY A 262 -4.53 -26.08 -59.07
C GLY A 262 -3.67 -26.92 -60.03
N PRO A 263 -2.33 -26.83 -59.97
CA PRO A 263 -1.44 -27.62 -60.82
C PRO A 263 -1.60 -29.13 -60.64
N LEU A 264 -1.83 -29.61 -59.40
CA LEU A 264 -2.07 -31.03 -59.14
C LEU A 264 -3.32 -31.55 -59.85
N GLN A 265 -4.41 -30.76 -59.84
CA GLN A 265 -5.66 -31.07 -60.52
C GLN A 265 -5.47 -31.04 -62.05
N GLU A 266 -4.86 -29.98 -62.59
CA GLU A 266 -4.59 -29.82 -64.03
C GLU A 266 -3.73 -30.96 -64.60
N MET A 267 -2.67 -31.37 -63.89
CA MET A 267 -1.81 -32.49 -64.30
C MET A 267 -2.52 -33.85 -64.21
N ALA A 268 -3.45 -34.03 -63.26
CA ALA A 268 -4.22 -35.26 -63.13
C ALA A 268 -5.25 -35.41 -64.27
N ASP A 269 -5.88 -34.29 -64.66
CA ASP A 269 -6.91 -34.20 -65.69
C ASP A 269 -6.36 -34.18 -67.13
N ALA A 270 -5.04 -34.00 -67.30
CA ALA A 270 -4.42 -33.97 -68.62
C ALA A 270 -4.59 -35.32 -69.38
N PRO A 271 -4.91 -35.29 -70.70
CA PRO A 271 -5.22 -36.48 -71.48
C PRO A 271 -4.06 -37.49 -71.59
N GLU A 272 -2.83 -36.99 -71.59
CA GLU A 272 -1.62 -37.80 -71.80
C GLU A 272 -1.04 -38.38 -70.50
N THR A 273 -1.65 -38.10 -69.34
CA THR A 273 -1.13 -38.54 -68.04
C THR A 273 -1.31 -40.06 -67.89
N PRO A 274 -0.22 -40.84 -67.70
CA PRO A 274 -0.31 -42.29 -67.51
C PRO A 274 -1.17 -42.67 -66.30
N PRO A 275 -1.90 -43.80 -66.34
CA PRO A 275 -2.83 -44.19 -65.27
C PRO A 275 -2.19 -44.28 -63.88
N THR A 276 -0.95 -44.76 -63.80
CA THR A 276 -0.17 -44.88 -62.56
C THR A 276 0.25 -43.52 -62.00
N GLN A 277 0.49 -42.53 -62.86
CA GLN A 277 0.87 -41.18 -62.48
C GLN A 277 -0.34 -40.37 -62.04
N ARG A 278 -1.48 -40.53 -62.73
CA ARG A 278 -2.79 -39.98 -62.32
C ARG A 278 -3.17 -40.43 -60.91
N ALA A 279 -3.07 -41.72 -60.59
CA ALA A 279 -3.38 -42.23 -59.26
C ALA A 279 -2.51 -41.60 -58.13
N ARG A 280 -1.24 -41.28 -58.41
CA ARG A 280 -0.36 -40.59 -57.47
C ARG A 280 -0.72 -39.10 -57.32
N LEU A 281 -1.05 -38.43 -58.41
CA LEU A 281 -1.51 -37.03 -58.41
C LEU A 281 -2.83 -36.89 -57.65
N ASP A 282 -3.80 -37.79 -57.88
CA ASP A 282 -5.07 -37.84 -57.15
C ASP A 282 -4.88 -38.06 -55.64
N LEU A 283 -3.88 -38.86 -55.26
CA LEU A 283 -3.53 -39.06 -53.86
C LEU A 283 -2.91 -37.78 -53.25
N ALA A 284 -2.00 -37.12 -53.96
CA ALA A 284 -1.41 -35.86 -53.50
C ALA A 284 -2.48 -34.75 -53.38
N HIS A 285 -3.35 -34.62 -54.38
CA HIS A 285 -4.45 -33.66 -54.39
C HIS A 285 -5.43 -33.89 -53.22
N ARG A 286 -5.85 -35.14 -52.99
CA ARG A 286 -6.70 -35.48 -51.83
C ARG A 286 -6.04 -35.16 -50.49
N ASN A 287 -4.73 -35.39 -50.35
CA ASN A 287 -4.01 -35.04 -49.12
C ASN A 287 -3.91 -33.52 -48.92
N ALA A 288 -3.65 -32.75 -49.98
CA ALA A 288 -3.64 -31.29 -49.93
C ALA A 288 -5.01 -30.72 -49.54
N LEU A 289 -6.11 -31.26 -50.10
CA LEU A 289 -7.48 -30.89 -49.71
C LEU A 289 -7.77 -31.21 -48.24
N ARG A 290 -7.31 -32.37 -47.76
CA ARG A 290 -7.48 -32.77 -46.35
C ARG A 290 -6.73 -31.83 -45.41
N LEU A 291 -5.50 -31.44 -45.75
CA LEU A 291 -4.72 -30.46 -44.98
C LEU A 291 -5.38 -29.08 -44.97
N LEU A 292 -5.87 -28.61 -46.12
CA LEU A 292 -6.58 -27.34 -46.21
C LEU A 292 -7.83 -27.32 -45.32
N LYS A 293 -8.60 -28.42 -45.31
CA LYS A 293 -9.77 -28.56 -44.43
C LYS A 293 -9.40 -28.57 -42.95
N LEU A 294 -8.30 -29.22 -42.58
CA LEU A 294 -7.76 -29.23 -41.21
C LEU A 294 -7.35 -27.82 -40.75
N VAL A 295 -6.61 -27.09 -41.58
CA VAL A 295 -6.20 -25.70 -41.29
C VAL A 295 -7.41 -24.79 -41.08
N ASN A 296 -8.43 -24.91 -41.93
CA ASN A 296 -9.68 -24.14 -41.77
C ASN A 296 -10.42 -24.51 -40.48
N SER A 297 -10.50 -25.81 -40.15
CA SER A 297 -11.18 -26.26 -38.92
C SER A 297 -10.48 -25.76 -37.64
N LEU A 298 -9.14 -25.66 -37.66
CA LEU A 298 -8.34 -25.12 -36.58
C LEU A 298 -8.62 -23.62 -36.36
N LEU A 299 -8.75 -22.85 -37.45
CA LEU A 299 -9.16 -21.43 -37.38
C LEU A 299 -10.56 -21.26 -36.80
N ASP A 300 -11.51 -22.05 -37.27
CA ASP A 300 -12.90 -21.97 -36.81
C ASP A 300 -12.97 -22.27 -35.31
N PHE A 301 -12.22 -23.27 -34.85
CA PHE A 301 -12.08 -23.55 -33.43
C PHE A 301 -11.49 -22.36 -32.65
N SER A 302 -10.39 -21.77 -33.13
CA SER A 302 -9.77 -20.61 -32.49
C SER A 302 -10.70 -19.40 -32.41
N ARG A 303 -11.55 -19.17 -33.42
CA ARG A 303 -12.54 -18.08 -33.42
C ARG A 303 -13.70 -18.32 -32.44
N VAL A 304 -14.14 -19.58 -32.31
CA VAL A 304 -15.20 -19.96 -31.37
C VAL A 304 -14.74 -19.82 -29.92
N GLU A 305 -13.51 -20.22 -29.60
CA GLU A 305 -12.95 -19.99 -28.26
C GLU A 305 -12.89 -18.50 -27.92
N ALA A 306 -12.34 -17.67 -28.80
CA ALA A 306 -12.27 -16.22 -28.60
C ALA A 306 -13.65 -15.53 -28.50
N GLY A 307 -14.72 -16.16 -29.02
CA GLY A 307 -16.08 -15.66 -28.97
C GLY A 307 -16.90 -16.11 -27.76
N ARG A 308 -16.44 -17.08 -26.98
CA ARG A 308 -17.13 -17.61 -25.78
C ARG A 308 -16.73 -16.92 -24.47
N GLU A 309 -15.72 -16.07 -24.49
CA GLU A 309 -15.24 -15.32 -23.32
C GLU A 309 -15.82 -13.90 -23.19
N LYS A 310 -16.87 -13.55 -23.95
CA LYS A 310 -17.65 -12.30 -23.78
C LYS A 310 -18.96 -12.56 -23.05
#